data_AF-A0A9D4LUQ5-F1
#
_entry.id   AF-A0A9D4LUQ5-F1
#
_cell.length_a   1.000
_cell.length_b   1.000
_cell.length_c   1.000
_cell.angle_alpha   90.00
_cell.angle_beta   90.00
_cell.angle_gamma   90.00
#
_symmetry.space_group_name_H-M   'P 1'
#
loop_
_entity.id
_entity.type
_entity.pdbx_description
1 polymer ?
#
loop_
_entity_poly.entity_id
_entity_poly.type
_entity_poly.pdbx_seq_one_letter_code
_entity_poly.pdbx_strand_id
1 'polypeptide(L)'
;MEEEKLKWLPEPELDDTREHFLPYKQATNQETTEKDRPSLTDKKVCKKNTVKPRPGSSVEIHGEIEEDEERETSGQPQVNDTSIESVADVPLSIQNARAVAICVECRKPRVVYSKTKLNQRKEVALAMFLREYEFSCGAHLFPPSAALSEMKKTVVTRPFVQCATPVELCYQGCQLSLN
;
A
#
# COMPACT_ATOMS: atom_id res chain seq x y z
N MET A 1 31.65 -0.87 -23.44
CA MET A 1 32.43 -2.04 -23.01
C MET A 1 31.69 -2.65 -21.81
N GLU A 2 30.54 -3.29 -22.06
CA GLU A 2 29.66 -3.86 -21.02
C GLU A 2 29.55 -5.39 -21.10
N GLU A 3 30.06 -6.01 -22.17
CA GLU A 3 30.00 -7.47 -22.39
C GLU A 3 30.90 -8.25 -21.42
N GLU A 4 31.94 -7.65 -20.85
CA GLU A 4 32.83 -8.35 -19.91
C GLU A 4 32.14 -8.76 -18.60
N LYS A 5 31.04 -8.09 -18.23
CA LYS A 5 30.33 -8.37 -16.97
C LYS A 5 29.49 -9.64 -17.03
N LEU A 6 29.27 -10.21 -18.22
CA LEU A 6 28.40 -11.37 -18.44
C LEU A 6 29.18 -12.66 -18.74
N LYS A 7 30.51 -12.61 -18.82
CA LYS A 7 31.38 -13.78 -19.10
C LYS A 7 31.28 -14.91 -18.05
N TRP A 8 30.70 -14.64 -16.89
CA TRP A 8 30.48 -15.66 -15.86
C TRP A 8 29.24 -16.52 -16.11
N LEU A 9 28.31 -16.07 -16.96
CA LEU A 9 27.16 -16.90 -17.34
C LEU A 9 27.60 -17.89 -18.42
N PRO A 10 27.28 -19.19 -18.27
CA PRO A 10 27.47 -20.14 -19.35
C PRO A 10 26.61 -19.72 -20.54
N GLU A 11 27.17 -19.81 -21.74
CA GLU A 11 26.43 -19.54 -22.97
C GLU A 11 25.30 -20.56 -23.14
N PRO A 12 24.11 -20.15 -23.56
CA PRO A 12 22.99 -21.06 -23.73
C PRO A 12 23.22 -21.94 -24.96
N GLU A 13 23.25 -23.25 -24.75
CA GLU A 13 23.41 -24.23 -25.82
C GLU A 13 22.08 -24.41 -26.58
N LEU A 14 22.16 -24.41 -27.90
CA LEU A 14 21.03 -24.66 -28.80
C LEU A 14 20.92 -26.15 -29.12
N ASP A 15 19.71 -26.59 -29.43
CA ASP A 15 19.47 -27.94 -29.94
C ASP A 15 19.99 -28.11 -31.39
N ASP A 16 19.90 -29.34 -31.91
CA ASP A 16 20.38 -29.67 -33.26
C ASP A 16 19.66 -28.86 -34.36
N THR A 17 18.44 -28.40 -34.10
CA THR A 17 17.65 -27.58 -35.03
C THR A 17 18.06 -26.11 -35.01
N ARG A 18 18.75 -25.68 -33.94
CA ARG A 18 19.09 -24.28 -33.64
C ARG A 18 17.88 -23.36 -33.50
N GLU A 19 16.68 -23.92 -33.42
CA GLU A 19 15.44 -23.15 -33.23
C GLU A 19 15.07 -23.04 -31.75
N HIS A 20 15.57 -23.96 -30.90
CA HIS A 20 15.28 -23.98 -29.47
C HIS A 20 16.57 -24.18 -28.65
N PHE A 21 16.53 -23.73 -27.40
CA PHE A 21 17.59 -24.03 -26.43
C PHE A 21 17.47 -25.48 -25.94
N LEU A 22 18.62 -26.08 -25.59
CA LEU A 22 18.64 -27.41 -25.01
C LEU A 22 17.78 -27.45 -23.73
N PRO A 23 16.97 -28.50 -23.54
CA PRO A 23 16.28 -28.73 -22.28
C PRO A 23 17.26 -28.69 -21.11
N TYR A 24 16.89 -28.04 -19.99
CA TYR A 24 17.76 -27.87 -18.82
C TYR A 24 18.42 -29.17 -18.34
N LYS A 25 17.68 -30.27 -18.38
CA LYS A 25 18.16 -31.62 -18.02
C LYS A 25 19.32 -32.10 -18.88
N GLN A 26 19.32 -31.76 -20.17
CA GLN A 26 20.39 -32.11 -21.10
C GLN A 26 21.60 -31.16 -20.95
N ALA A 27 21.34 -29.86 -20.74
CA ALA A 27 22.41 -28.87 -20.58
C ALA A 27 23.21 -28.99 -19.27
N THR A 28 22.55 -29.34 -18.16
CA THR A 28 23.19 -29.35 -16.82
C THR A 28 23.37 -30.73 -16.22
N ASN A 29 22.85 -31.78 -16.87
CA ASN A 29 22.72 -33.14 -16.33
C ASN A 29 21.99 -33.20 -14.97
N GLN A 30 21.24 -32.16 -14.61
CA GLN A 30 20.46 -32.06 -13.38
C GLN A 30 18.96 -31.95 -13.69
N GLU A 31 18.13 -32.63 -12.91
CA GLU A 31 16.67 -32.52 -13.02
C GLU A 31 16.16 -31.47 -12.03
N THR A 32 15.35 -30.51 -12.50
CA THR A 32 14.70 -29.54 -11.62
C THR A 32 13.61 -30.25 -10.84
N THR A 33 13.79 -30.40 -9.52
CA THR A 33 12.78 -30.99 -8.65
C THR A 33 11.84 -29.92 -8.11
N GLU A 34 10.72 -30.32 -7.50
CA GLU A 34 9.81 -29.36 -6.87
C GLU A 34 10.46 -28.53 -5.75
N LYS A 35 11.54 -29.03 -5.15
CA LYS A 35 12.32 -28.33 -4.11
C LYS A 35 13.08 -27.12 -4.67
N ASP A 36 13.38 -27.12 -5.97
CA ASP A 36 14.10 -26.05 -6.65
C ASP A 36 13.15 -24.95 -7.15
N ARG A 37 11.84 -25.04 -6.86
CA ARG A 37 10.83 -24.02 -7.17
C ARG A 37 10.59 -23.15 -5.94
N PRO A 38 11.16 -21.92 -5.88
CA PRO A 38 11.03 -21.05 -4.71
C PRO A 38 9.58 -20.61 -4.44
N SER A 39 8.70 -20.74 -5.43
CA SER A 39 7.27 -20.46 -5.31
C SER A 39 6.50 -21.54 -4.54
N LEU A 40 7.04 -22.76 -4.42
CA LEU A 40 6.41 -23.91 -3.79
C LEU A 40 7.00 -24.28 -2.43
N THR A 41 8.06 -23.61 -1.97
CA THR A 41 8.56 -23.79 -0.61
C THR A 41 7.49 -23.37 0.39
N ASP A 42 7.06 -24.33 1.22
CA ASP A 42 6.04 -24.16 2.25
C ASP A 42 6.34 -22.92 3.12
N LYS A 43 5.46 -21.92 3.10
CA LYS A 43 5.50 -20.73 3.97
C LYS A 43 5.15 -21.06 5.44
N LYS A 44 5.66 -22.17 5.99
CA LYS A 44 5.41 -22.61 7.36
C LYS A 44 6.49 -22.13 8.34
N VAL A 45 6.81 -20.85 8.33
CA VAL A 45 7.41 -20.18 9.50
C VAL A 45 6.84 -18.77 9.63
N CYS A 46 5.53 -18.66 9.90
CA CYS A 46 5.03 -17.50 10.63
C CYS A 46 4.72 -17.97 12.04
N LYS A 47 5.68 -17.74 12.96
CA LYS A 47 5.52 -18.01 14.38
C LYS A 47 4.33 -17.19 14.88
N LYS A 48 3.33 -17.87 15.45
CA LYS A 48 2.19 -17.29 16.14
C LYS A 48 2.70 -16.48 17.34
N ASN A 49 2.71 -15.15 17.25
CA ASN A 49 2.72 -14.31 18.45
C ASN A 49 1.26 -14.04 18.84
N THR A 50 0.72 -14.91 19.68
CA THR A 50 -0.55 -14.70 20.38
C THR A 50 -0.38 -13.61 21.43
N VAL A 51 -0.89 -12.40 21.17
CA VAL A 51 -1.14 -11.39 22.22
C VAL A 51 -2.58 -11.59 22.71
N LYS A 52 -2.73 -11.87 24.01
CA LYS A 52 -4.02 -12.03 24.69
C LYS A 52 -4.71 -10.67 24.87
N PRO A 53 -6.03 -10.54 24.67
CA PRO A 53 -6.76 -9.30 24.97
C PRO A 53 -6.97 -9.12 26.48
N ARG A 54 -6.83 -7.87 26.97
CA ARG A 54 -7.16 -7.46 28.35
C ARG A 54 -8.64 -7.07 28.46
N PRO A 55 -9.31 -7.33 29.59
CA PRO A 55 -10.75 -7.18 29.73
C PRO A 55 -11.16 -5.81 30.31
N GLY A 56 -12.34 -5.35 29.90
CA GLY A 56 -13.21 -4.48 30.68
C GLY A 56 -13.15 -2.99 30.36
N SER A 57 -14.24 -2.45 29.81
CA SER A 57 -15.04 -1.40 30.46
C SER A 57 -16.21 -1.02 29.55
N SER A 58 -17.42 -1.26 30.02
CA SER A 58 -18.68 -0.87 29.40
C SER A 58 -19.05 0.53 29.91
N VAL A 59 -19.36 1.48 29.04
CA VAL A 59 -20.13 2.68 29.43
C VAL A 59 -21.08 3.08 28.32
N GLU A 60 -22.37 3.06 28.64
CA GLU A 60 -23.49 3.58 27.88
C GLU A 60 -23.53 5.11 28.02
N ILE A 61 -23.84 5.83 26.94
CA ILE A 61 -24.05 7.28 26.97
C ILE A 61 -25.47 7.54 26.50
N HIS A 62 -26.36 7.87 27.43
CA HIS A 62 -27.60 8.57 27.15
C HIS A 62 -27.30 10.07 27.08
N GLY A 63 -27.77 10.72 26.02
CA GLY A 63 -27.60 12.16 25.80
C GLY A 63 -28.67 12.98 26.49
N GLU A 64 -28.53 14.30 26.35
CA GLU A 64 -29.62 15.29 26.35
C GLU A 64 -29.09 16.62 25.77
N ILE A 65 -30.03 17.35 25.16
CA ILE A 65 -29.95 18.50 24.26
C ILE A 65 -30.23 19.79 25.10
N GLU A 66 -29.70 20.98 24.79
CA GLU A 66 -30.43 22.17 24.26
C GLU A 66 -29.50 23.40 24.43
N GLU A 67 -29.26 24.23 23.40
CA GLU A 67 -29.87 25.56 23.11
C GLU A 67 -29.53 26.60 24.22
N ASP A 68 -28.99 27.81 24.04
CA ASP A 68 -29.10 28.80 22.97
C ASP A 68 -28.06 29.95 23.21
N GLU A 69 -28.02 30.89 22.25
CA GLU A 69 -27.78 32.35 22.42
C GLU A 69 -26.40 32.99 22.11
N GLU A 70 -26.52 34.18 21.52
CA GLU A 70 -25.61 34.90 20.62
C GLU A 70 -24.52 35.74 21.32
N ARG A 71 -23.35 35.90 20.67
CA ARG A 71 -22.58 37.17 20.75
C ARG A 71 -21.54 37.35 19.65
N GLU A 72 -21.70 38.40 18.84
CA GLU A 72 -20.66 38.92 17.96
C GLU A 72 -19.55 39.62 18.76
N THR A 73 -18.29 39.36 18.45
CA THR A 73 -17.21 40.35 18.60
C THR A 73 -16.01 40.02 17.72
N SER A 74 -15.54 41.04 17.00
CA SER A 74 -14.41 41.07 16.06
C SER A 74 -13.04 40.76 16.68
N GLY A 75 -12.18 40.02 15.97
CA GLY A 75 -10.71 40.07 16.18
C GLY A 75 -9.90 38.79 15.88
N GLN A 76 -9.32 38.71 14.67
CA GLN A 76 -8.07 38.04 14.25
C GLN A 76 -7.73 36.55 14.57
N PRO A 77 -6.93 35.90 13.68
CA PRO A 77 -6.89 34.43 13.54
C PRO A 77 -5.98 33.75 14.57
N GLN A 78 -6.55 32.83 15.34
CA GLN A 78 -5.79 31.89 16.15
C GLN A 78 -5.80 30.51 15.49
N VAL A 79 -4.60 30.08 15.10
CA VAL A 79 -4.25 28.72 14.69
C VAL A 79 -4.53 27.77 15.84
N ASN A 80 -5.51 26.87 15.70
CA ASN A 80 -5.76 25.83 16.70
C ASN A 80 -5.70 24.43 16.07
N ASP A 81 -4.57 23.78 16.38
CA ASP A 81 -4.41 22.36 16.71
C ASP A 81 -5.56 21.44 16.23
N THR A 82 -5.48 21.03 14.97
CA THR A 82 -6.32 19.94 14.48
C THR A 82 -5.78 18.65 15.08
N SER A 83 -6.47 18.14 16.09
CA SER A 83 -6.24 16.80 16.64
C SER A 83 -6.20 15.77 15.51
N ILE A 84 -5.00 15.31 15.18
CA ILE A 84 -4.76 14.24 14.23
C ILE A 84 -5.23 12.96 14.91
N GLU A 85 -6.48 12.54 14.65
CA GLU A 85 -6.90 11.18 14.97
C GLU A 85 -5.93 10.21 14.28
N SER A 86 -5.21 9.44 15.09
CA SER A 86 -4.09 8.62 14.68
C SER A 86 -4.54 7.52 13.72
N VAL A 87 -4.30 7.72 12.43
CA VAL A 87 -4.43 6.72 11.35
C VAL A 87 -3.37 5.59 11.45
N ALA A 88 -2.85 5.32 12.65
CA ALA A 88 -1.60 4.61 12.90
C ALA A 88 -1.66 3.07 12.80
N ASP A 89 -2.84 2.46 12.67
CA ASP A 89 -2.99 0.99 12.81
C ASP A 89 -3.37 0.24 11.52
N VAL A 90 -3.19 0.82 10.34
CA VAL A 90 -3.44 0.07 9.09
C VAL A 90 -2.19 -0.77 8.75
N PRO A 91 -2.25 -2.12 8.82
CA PRO A 91 -1.09 -2.97 8.54
C PRO A 91 -0.73 -2.87 7.06
N LEU A 92 0.44 -2.34 6.70
CA LEU A 92 0.82 -2.12 5.30
C LEU A 92 1.24 -3.44 4.63
N SER A 93 0.35 -4.05 3.86
CA SER A 93 0.56 -5.35 3.21
C SER A 93 -0.06 -5.40 1.81
N ILE A 94 0.31 -6.41 1.02
CA ILE A 94 -0.29 -6.63 -0.30
C ILE A 94 -1.81 -6.86 -0.20
N GLN A 95 -2.29 -7.50 0.87
CA GLN A 95 -3.70 -7.88 1.02
C GLN A 95 -4.63 -6.68 1.19
N ASN A 96 -4.11 -5.57 1.70
CA ASN A 96 -4.88 -4.36 1.96
C ASN A 96 -4.48 -3.17 1.10
N ALA A 97 -3.58 -3.39 0.14
CA ALA A 97 -3.32 -2.47 -0.94
C ALA A 97 -4.53 -2.41 -1.89
N ARG A 98 -4.92 -1.20 -2.30
CA ARG A 98 -6.17 -0.96 -3.06
C ARG A 98 -5.96 -0.12 -4.31
N ALA A 99 -5.05 0.83 -4.28
CA ALA A 99 -4.78 1.72 -5.40
C ALA A 99 -3.35 2.24 -5.34
N VAL A 100 -2.98 3.03 -6.34
CA VAL A 100 -1.69 3.71 -6.43
C VAL A 100 -1.95 5.20 -6.65
N ALA A 101 -1.28 6.03 -5.85
CA ALA A 101 -1.21 7.47 -6.05
C ALA A 101 0.19 7.83 -6.59
N ILE A 102 0.28 8.73 -7.57
CA ILE A 102 1.56 9.19 -8.11
C ILE A 102 1.92 10.51 -7.42
N CYS A 103 3.10 10.57 -6.81
CA CYS A 103 3.59 11.81 -6.24
C CYS A 103 3.88 12.84 -7.35
N VAL A 104 3.32 14.04 -7.29
CA VAL A 104 3.57 15.09 -8.29
C VAL A 104 5.03 15.57 -8.30
N GLU A 105 5.69 15.58 -7.13
CA GLU A 105 7.07 16.05 -6.96
C GLU A 105 8.11 15.06 -7.49
N CYS A 106 8.06 13.81 -7.02
CA CYS A 106 9.09 12.81 -7.34
C CYS A 106 8.67 11.76 -8.35
N ARG A 107 7.40 11.79 -8.81
CA ARG A 107 6.78 10.85 -9.77
C ARG A 107 6.81 9.38 -9.33
N LYS A 108 7.24 9.08 -8.11
CA LYS A 108 7.24 7.71 -7.57
C LYS A 108 5.81 7.29 -7.25
N PRO A 109 5.44 6.04 -7.58
CA PRO A 109 4.16 5.48 -7.17
C PRO A 109 4.17 5.19 -5.66
N ARG A 110 3.09 5.58 -4.98
CA ARG A 110 2.82 5.31 -3.57
C ARG A 110 1.57 4.46 -3.44
N VAL A 111 1.65 3.43 -2.61
CA VAL A 111 0.55 2.48 -2.45
C VAL A 111 -0.48 3.07 -1.50
N VAL A 112 -1.74 2.99 -1.90
CA VAL A 112 -2.90 3.35 -1.09
C VAL A 112 -3.45 2.08 -0.46
N TYR A 113 -3.54 2.09 0.86
CA TYR A 113 -4.03 1.00 1.69
C TYR A 113 -5.40 1.32 2.25
N SER A 114 -6.19 0.28 2.55
CA SER A 114 -7.45 0.43 3.29
C SER A 114 -7.51 -0.54 4.47
N LYS A 115 -7.95 -0.07 5.64
CA LYS A 115 -8.21 -0.92 6.81
C LYS A 115 -9.29 -1.97 6.54
N THR A 116 -10.28 -1.63 5.72
CA THR A 116 -11.42 -2.49 5.38
C THR A 116 -11.49 -2.77 3.89
N LYS A 117 -12.23 -3.81 3.50
CA LYS A 117 -12.53 -4.07 2.09
C LYS A 117 -13.39 -2.92 1.57
N LEU A 118 -12.97 -2.31 0.46
CA LEU A 118 -13.76 -1.29 -0.22
C LEU A 118 -14.90 -1.99 -0.97
N ASN A 119 -16.08 -1.38 -0.99
CA ASN A 119 -17.16 -1.80 -1.88
C ASN A 119 -16.99 -1.10 -3.23
N GLN A 120 -17.73 -1.55 -4.25
CA GLN A 120 -17.62 -1.01 -5.61
C GLN A 120 -17.79 0.52 -5.65
N ARG A 121 -18.76 1.07 -4.91
CA ARG A 121 -18.99 2.53 -4.85
C ARG A 121 -17.78 3.27 -4.28
N LYS A 122 -17.15 2.72 -3.24
CA LYS A 122 -15.96 3.29 -2.60
C LYS A 122 -14.72 3.16 -3.48
N GLU A 123 -14.58 2.06 -4.21
CA GLU A 123 -13.49 1.88 -5.18
C GLU A 123 -13.58 2.91 -6.30
N VAL A 124 -14.76 3.09 -6.89
CA VAL A 124 -14.99 4.09 -7.94
C VAL A 124 -14.75 5.50 -7.41
N ALA A 125 -15.27 5.84 -6.23
CA ALA A 125 -15.06 7.16 -5.64
C ALA A 125 -13.58 7.43 -5.30
N LEU A 126 -12.84 6.43 -4.81
CA LEU A 126 -11.40 6.55 -4.60
C LEU A 126 -10.65 6.75 -5.92
N ALA A 127 -11.01 5.98 -6.96
CA ALA A 127 -10.38 6.12 -8.27
C ALA A 127 -10.64 7.49 -8.91
N MET A 128 -11.86 8.03 -8.77
CA MET A 128 -12.18 9.39 -9.21
C MET A 128 -11.38 10.43 -8.43
N PHE A 129 -11.32 10.30 -7.10
CA PHE A 129 -10.58 11.22 -6.25
C PHE A 129 -9.09 11.24 -6.60
N LEU A 130 -8.46 10.07 -6.79
CA LEU A 130 -7.03 9.98 -7.16
C LEU A 130 -6.71 10.54 -8.54
N ARG A 131 -7.72 10.72 -9.41
CA ARG A 131 -7.56 11.37 -10.72
C ARG A 131 -7.70 12.89 -10.65
N GLU A 132 -8.55 13.38 -9.76
CA GLU A 132 -8.86 14.80 -9.62
C GLU A 132 -7.88 15.52 -8.68
N TYR A 133 -7.37 14.82 -7.67
CA TYR A 133 -6.53 15.41 -6.64
C TYR A 133 -5.05 15.09 -6.81
N GLU A 134 -4.21 16.11 -6.63
CA GLU A 134 -2.76 15.98 -6.69
C GLU A 134 -2.18 15.51 -5.35
N PHE A 135 -1.50 14.36 -5.38
CA PHE A 135 -0.84 13.79 -4.20
C PHE A 135 0.66 14.15 -4.17
N SER A 136 1.18 14.49 -2.99
CA SER A 136 2.61 14.68 -2.75
C SER A 136 3.09 13.84 -1.54
N CYS A 137 4.34 13.38 -1.59
CA CYS A 137 4.92 12.60 -0.49
C CYS A 137 4.94 13.44 0.79
N GLY A 138 4.52 12.86 1.91
CA GLY A 138 4.47 13.50 3.22
C GLY A 138 3.17 14.23 3.50
N ALA A 139 2.34 14.45 2.48
CA ALA A 139 0.98 14.96 2.65
C ALA A 139 0.00 13.84 3.03
N HIS A 140 -1.11 14.23 3.65
CA HIS A 140 -2.25 13.34 3.82
C HIS A 140 -2.90 13.06 2.46
N LEU A 141 -3.35 11.82 2.25
CA LEU A 141 -3.97 11.40 0.99
C LEU A 141 -5.23 12.21 0.67
N PHE A 142 -5.99 12.59 1.69
CA PHE A 142 -7.19 13.40 1.55
C PHE A 142 -6.99 14.77 2.18
N PRO A 143 -7.36 15.87 1.50
CA PRO A 143 -7.32 17.19 2.10
C PRO A 143 -8.35 17.29 3.24
N PRO A 144 -8.15 18.19 4.22
CA PRO A 144 -9.10 18.42 5.31
C PRO A 144 -10.51 18.78 4.81
N SER A 145 -10.61 19.47 3.68
CA SER A 145 -11.88 19.93 3.06
C SER A 145 -12.72 18.84 2.38
N ALA A 146 -12.17 17.67 2.06
CA ALA A 146 -12.92 16.66 1.31
C ALA A 146 -14.11 16.10 2.12
N ALA A 147 -15.30 16.01 1.52
CA ALA A 147 -16.51 15.47 2.15
C ALA A 147 -16.48 13.94 2.41
N LEU A 148 -15.35 13.28 2.15
CA LEU A 148 -15.17 11.82 2.25
C LEU A 148 -14.77 11.37 3.66
N SER A 149 -15.49 11.81 4.69
CA SER A 149 -15.16 11.59 6.11
C SER A 149 -14.94 10.10 6.46
N GLU A 150 -15.72 9.18 5.87
CA GLU A 150 -15.59 7.74 6.10
C GLU A 150 -14.32 7.15 5.44
N MET A 151 -13.97 7.59 4.23
CA MET A 151 -12.75 7.11 3.56
C MET A 151 -11.49 7.62 4.25
N LYS A 152 -11.49 8.88 4.73
CA LYS A 152 -10.35 9.47 5.44
C LYS A 152 -9.87 8.63 6.63
N LYS A 153 -10.80 7.94 7.29
CA LYS A 153 -10.51 7.10 8.47
C LYS A 153 -9.94 5.73 8.11
N THR A 154 -10.24 5.22 6.92
CA THR A 154 -9.93 3.83 6.55
C THR A 154 -8.87 3.72 5.46
N VAL A 155 -8.77 4.72 4.58
CA VAL A 155 -7.89 4.74 3.42
C VAL A 155 -6.71 5.65 3.67
N VAL A 156 -5.50 5.12 3.54
CA VAL A 156 -4.26 5.81 3.90
C VAL A 156 -3.14 5.47 2.94
N THR A 157 -2.19 6.39 2.76
CA THR A 157 -0.85 6.05 2.25
C THR A 157 0.07 5.69 3.41
N ARG A 158 1.23 5.13 3.11
CA ARG A 158 2.29 4.92 4.11
C ARG A 158 2.57 6.23 4.87
N PRO A 159 2.47 6.24 6.22
CA PRO A 159 2.71 7.45 7.00
C PRO A 159 4.17 7.89 6.85
N PHE A 160 4.39 9.21 6.89
CA PHE A 160 5.71 9.84 6.81
C PHE A 160 6.56 9.43 5.59
N VAL A 161 5.91 9.05 4.48
CA VAL A 161 6.63 8.74 3.24
C VAL A 161 7.24 10.00 2.64
N GLN A 162 8.52 9.97 2.30
CA GLN A 162 9.23 11.10 1.70
C GLN A 162 9.62 10.77 0.26
N CYS A 163 9.96 11.79 -0.54
CA CYS A 163 10.40 11.59 -1.92
C CYS A 163 11.65 10.72 -2.03
N ALA A 164 12.55 10.77 -1.04
CA ALA A 164 13.73 9.91 -0.97
C ALA A 164 13.38 8.44 -0.67
N THR A 165 12.24 8.16 -0.03
CA THR A 165 11.83 6.79 0.30
C THR A 165 11.68 5.96 -0.98
N PRO A 166 12.24 4.73 -1.04
CA PRO A 166 12.10 3.85 -2.20
C PRO A 166 10.63 3.49 -2.46
N VAL A 167 10.36 2.97 -3.66
CA VAL A 167 9.03 2.44 -4.00
C VAL A 167 8.74 1.22 -3.11
N GLU A 168 7.48 1.11 -2.69
CA GLU A 168 7.04 0.06 -1.77
C GLU A 168 7.03 -1.31 -2.46
N LEU A 169 7.47 -2.37 -1.76
CA LEU A 169 7.49 -3.73 -2.32
C LEU A 169 6.10 -4.20 -2.76
N CYS A 170 5.05 -3.78 -2.04
CA CYS A 170 3.67 -4.12 -2.35
C CYS A 170 3.17 -3.51 -3.67
N TYR A 171 3.89 -2.54 -4.24
CA TYR A 171 3.52 -1.88 -5.49
C TYR A 171 3.34 -2.86 -6.66
N GLN A 172 4.26 -3.82 -6.79
CA GLN A 172 4.20 -4.81 -7.87
C GLN A 172 2.92 -5.66 -7.80
N GLY A 173 2.47 -6.01 -6.59
CA GLY A 173 1.21 -6.72 -6.39
C GLY A 173 -0.03 -5.89 -6.70
N CYS A 174 0.06 -4.56 -6.57
CA CYS A 174 -1.04 -3.64 -6.87
C CYS A 174 -1.22 -3.36 -8.36
N GLN A 175 -0.14 -3.39 -9.16
CA GLN A 175 -0.23 -3.19 -10.61
C GLN A 175 -0.99 -4.32 -11.31
N LEU A 176 -0.84 -5.56 -10.84
CA LEU A 176 -1.48 -6.73 -11.45
C LEU A 176 -3.01 -6.76 -11.27
N SER A 177 -3.56 -6.01 -10.30
CA SER A 177 -5.01 -5.94 -10.07
C SER A 177 -5.73 -4.83 -10.85
N LEU A 178 -4.99 -4.01 -11.61
CA LEU A 178 -5.52 -2.87 -12.36
C LEU A 178 -5.52 -3.07 -13.89
N ASN A 179 -5.03 -4.22 -14.37
CA ASN A 179 -5.02 -4.61 -15.78
C ASN A 179 -6.08 -5.67 -16.07
#